data_AF-A0A5W4MUA4-F1
#
_entry.id   AF-A0A5W4MUA4-F1
#
_cell.length_a   1.000
_cell.length_b   1.000
_cell.length_c   1.000
_cell.angle_alpha   90.00
_cell.angle_beta   90.00
_cell.angle_gamma   90.00
#
_symmetry.space_group_name_H-M   'P 1'
#
loop_
_entity.id
_entity.type
_entity.pdbx_description
1 polymer ?
#
loop_
_entity_poly.entity_id
_entity_poly.type
_entity_poly.pdbx_seq_one_letter_code
_entity_poly.pdbx_strand_id
1 'polypeptide(L)'
;MTTVTREWLQKTIADMEVTRDDIPFGFDEDQSNTLAALKIALASLDADKPELKIAELINKFYERYPLASFNKDTDRAEALGYFMAGAELQCFGEFIKYDELFGDE
;
A
#
# COMPACT_ATOMS: atom_id res chain seq x y z
N MET A 1 13.94 -16.45 2.30
CA MET A 1 13.88 -15.15 3.00
C MET A 1 13.16 -15.35 4.31
N THR A 2 13.68 -14.83 5.41
CA THR A 2 12.97 -14.73 6.68
C THR A 2 12.03 -13.54 6.62
N THR A 3 10.73 -13.77 6.84
CA THR A 3 9.72 -12.70 6.86
C THR A 3 9.84 -11.93 8.17
N VAL A 4 10.03 -10.61 8.09
CA VAL A 4 9.96 -9.73 9.26
C VAL A 4 8.50 -9.62 9.69
N THR A 5 8.17 -10.07 10.90
CA THR A 5 6.80 -10.00 11.43
C THR A 5 6.56 -8.70 12.17
N ARG A 6 5.30 -8.26 12.20
CA ARG A 6 4.84 -7.10 12.99
C ARG A 6 5.23 -7.22 14.46
N GLU A 7 5.00 -8.40 15.05
CA GLU A 7 5.32 -8.68 16.46
C GLU A 7 6.82 -8.56 16.75
N TRP A 8 7.66 -9.04 15.82
CA TRP A 8 9.10 -8.91 15.95
C TRP A 8 9.55 -7.44 15.91
N LEU A 9 8.97 -6.64 15.01
CA LEU A 9 9.25 -5.19 14.95
C LEU A 9 8.84 -4.48 16.24
N GLN A 10 7.61 -4.71 16.73
CA GLN A 10 7.12 -4.10 17.96
C GLN A 10 7.99 -4.45 19.16
N LYS A 11 8.36 -5.73 19.31
CA LYS A 11 9.23 -6.19 20.40
C LYS A 11 10.61 -5.54 20.34
N THR A 12 11.21 -5.49 19.14
CA THR A 12 12.55 -4.93 18.95
C THR A 12 12.58 -3.42 19.20
N ILE A 13 11.56 -2.69 18.72
CA ILE A 13 11.41 -1.25 18.99
C ILE A 13 11.29 -1.00 20.50
N ALA A 14 10.44 -1.76 21.20
CA ALA A 14 10.25 -1.59 22.64
C ALA A 14 11.54 -1.83 23.44
N ASP A 15 12.31 -2.87 23.11
CA ASP A 15 13.59 -3.18 23.76
C ASP A 15 14.64 -2.08 23.55
N MET A 16 14.72 -1.54 22.32
CA MET A 16 15.61 -0.41 22.00
C MET A 16 15.19 0.88 22.72
N GLU A 17 13.89 1.16 22.84
CA GLU A 17 13.41 2.34 23.58
C GLU A 17 13.68 2.24 25.07
N VAL A 18 13.51 1.06 25.67
CA VAL A 18 13.90 0.80 27.07
C VAL A 18 15.40 1.02 27.25
N THR A 19 16.23 0.51 26.35
CA THR A 19 17.69 0.67 26.42
C THR A 19 18.09 2.15 26.30
N ARG A 20 17.45 2.91 25.40
CA ARG A 20 17.66 4.36 25.26
C ARG A 20 17.29 5.11 26.55
N ASP A 21 16.19 4.73 27.19
CA ASP A 21 15.70 5.39 28.39
C ASP A 21 16.53 5.02 29.64
N ASP A 22 17.08 3.80 29.71
CA ASP A 22 17.93 3.33 30.81
C ASP A 22 19.38 3.86 30.71
N ILE A 23 19.93 3.94 29.49
CA ILE A 23 21.32 4.38 29.25
C ILE A 23 21.38 5.45 28.15
N PRO A 24 20.90 6.68 28.41
CA PRO A 24 20.75 7.71 27.37
C PRO A 24 22.07 8.18 26.74
N PHE A 25 23.17 8.15 27.49
CA PHE A 25 24.51 8.51 26.98
C PHE A 25 25.23 7.34 26.28
N GLY A 26 24.68 6.13 26.36
CA GLY A 26 25.19 4.94 25.67
C GLY A 26 24.45 4.64 24.37
N PHE A 27 23.42 5.43 24.05
CA PHE A 27 22.61 5.27 22.86
C PHE A 27 23.18 6.11 21.72
N ASP A 28 23.84 5.44 20.78
CA ASP A 28 24.57 6.07 19.68
C ASP A 28 23.66 6.48 18.50
N GLU A 29 24.19 7.27 17.57
CA GLU A 29 23.51 7.72 16.36
C GLU A 29 23.07 6.55 15.45
N ASP A 30 23.90 5.50 15.29
CA ASP A 30 23.51 4.32 14.51
C ASP A 30 22.33 3.59 15.15
N GLN A 31 22.31 3.50 16.48
CA GLN A 31 21.18 2.91 17.22
C GLN A 31 19.91 3.77 17.08
N SER A 32 20.06 5.09 17.09
CA SER A 32 18.96 6.04 16.85
C SER A 32 18.41 5.93 15.43
N ASN A 33 19.29 5.84 14.43
CA ASN A 33 18.93 5.64 13.02
C ASN A 33 18.24 4.29 12.81
N THR A 34 18.75 3.23 13.46
CA THR A 34 18.15 1.89 13.42
C THR A 34 16.74 1.91 14.01
N LEU A 35 16.55 2.53 15.19
CA LEU A 35 15.23 2.67 15.80
C LEU A 35 14.25 3.42 14.89
N ALA A 36 14.70 4.51 14.25
CA ALA A 36 13.89 5.24 13.28
C ALA A 36 13.51 4.38 12.08
N ALA A 37 14.45 3.60 11.53
CA ALA A 37 14.18 2.69 10.43
C ALA A 37 13.17 1.59 10.79
N LEU A 38 13.27 1.02 12.00
CA LEU A 38 12.31 0.02 12.49
C LEU A 38 10.91 0.61 12.69
N LYS A 39 10.81 1.84 13.20
CA LYS A 39 9.52 2.55 13.31
C LYS A 39 8.90 2.84 11.96
N ILE A 40 9.70 3.22 10.96
CA ILE A 40 9.24 3.38 9.58
C ILE A 40 8.77 2.03 9.01
N ALA A 41 9.52 0.95 9.22
CA ALA A 41 9.13 -0.38 8.77
C ALA A 41 7.81 -0.84 9.41
N LEU A 42 7.61 -0.59 10.70
CA LEU A 42 6.35 -0.88 11.39
C LEU A 42 5.19 -0.04 10.81
N ALA A 43 5.41 1.27 10.63
CA ALA A 43 4.42 2.15 10.01
C ALA A 43 4.07 1.72 8.57
N SER A 44 5.04 1.24 7.79
CA SER A 44 4.81 0.70 6.45
C SER A 44 4.00 -0.60 6.45
N LEU A 45 4.06 -1.40 7.52
CA LEU A 45 3.22 -2.60 7.69
C LEU A 45 1.83 -2.29 8.25
N ASP A 46 1.66 -1.16 8.93
CA ASP A 46 0.38 -0.64 9.43
C ASP A 46 -0.31 0.32 8.46
N ALA A 47 0.40 0.75 7.42
CA ALA A 47 -0.20 1.50 6.34
C ALA A 47 -1.36 0.68 5.76
N ASP A 48 -2.54 1.31 5.76
CA ASP A 48 -3.75 0.72 5.21
C ASP A 48 -3.43 0.23 3.80
N LYS A 49 -3.72 -1.05 3.51
CA LYS A 49 -3.53 -1.56 2.17
C LYS A 49 -4.40 -0.69 1.27
N PRO A 50 -3.83 -0.05 0.25
CA PRO A 50 -4.59 0.91 -0.51
C PRO A 50 -5.75 0.16 -1.18
N GLU A 51 -6.98 0.51 -0.83
CA GLU A 51 -8.18 -0.18 -1.31
C GLU A 51 -8.68 0.47 -2.61
N LEU A 52 -8.86 -0.33 -3.66
CA LEU A 52 -9.53 0.13 -4.86
C LEU A 52 -11.04 0.22 -4.63
N LYS A 53 -11.53 1.43 -4.45
CA LYS A 53 -12.96 1.73 -4.47
C LYS A 53 -13.49 1.73 -5.90
N ILE A 54 -13.64 0.54 -6.49
CA ILE A 54 -14.01 0.34 -7.90
C ILE A 54 -15.24 1.17 -8.29
N ALA A 55 -16.30 1.18 -7.47
CA ALA A 55 -17.51 1.95 -7.75
C ALA A 55 -17.24 3.47 -7.85
N GLU A 56 -16.38 4.01 -6.99
CA GLU A 56 -16.02 5.43 -7.02
C GLU A 56 -15.19 5.77 -8.26
N LEU A 57 -14.27 4.88 -8.63
CA LEU A 57 -13.46 5.01 -9.84
C LEU A 57 -14.31 5.00 -11.11
N ILE A 58 -15.27 4.08 -11.21
CA ILE A 58 -16.22 4.02 -12.33
C ILE A 58 -17.06 5.29 -12.40
N ASN A 59 -17.55 5.80 -11.26
CA ASN A 59 -18.31 7.05 -11.22
C ASN A 59 -17.45 8.22 -11.73
N LYS A 60 -16.22 8.37 -11.22
CA LYS A 60 -15.27 9.39 -11.67
C LYS A 60 -14.96 9.30 -13.16
N PHE A 61 -14.83 8.08 -13.69
CA PHE A 61 -14.65 7.88 -15.12
C PHE A 61 -15.82 8.45 -15.92
N TYR A 62 -17.07 8.16 -15.53
CA TYR A 62 -18.25 8.66 -16.23
C TYR A 62 -18.56 10.15 -15.99
N GLU A 63 -18.15 10.71 -14.85
CA GLU A 63 -18.17 12.16 -14.64
C GLU A 63 -17.24 12.88 -15.62
N ARG A 64 -16.08 12.28 -15.91
CA ARG A 64 -15.09 12.84 -16.84
C ARG A 64 -15.42 12.55 -18.31
N TYR A 65 -15.95 11.37 -18.58
CA TYR A 65 -16.28 10.85 -19.90
C TYR A 65 -17.74 10.37 -19.91
N PRO A 66 -18.72 11.27 -20.12
CA PRO A 66 -20.12 10.90 -20.15
C PRO A 66 -20.41 9.81 -21.20
N LEU A 67 -21.44 8.99 -20.97
CA LEU A 67 -21.81 7.90 -21.89
C LEU A 67 -22.03 8.39 -23.33
N ALA A 68 -22.61 9.58 -23.51
CA ALA A 68 -22.85 10.18 -24.81
C ALA A 68 -21.56 10.59 -25.56
N SER A 69 -20.41 10.59 -24.90
CA SER A 69 -19.10 10.88 -25.51
C SER A 69 -18.53 9.70 -26.30
N PHE A 70 -19.11 8.51 -26.19
CA PHE A 70 -18.65 7.29 -26.86
C PHE A 70 -19.55 6.93 -28.04
N ASN A 71 -18.93 6.63 -29.19
CA ASN A 71 -19.66 6.23 -30.40
C ASN A 71 -20.06 4.75 -30.37
N LYS A 72 -19.29 3.92 -29.66
CA LYS A 72 -19.49 2.47 -29.55
C LYS A 72 -19.24 2.02 -28.11
N ASP A 73 -19.91 0.94 -27.74
CA ASP A 73 -19.76 0.35 -26.41
C ASP A 73 -18.35 -0.24 -26.21
N THR A 74 -17.74 -0.77 -27.27
CA THR A 74 -16.36 -1.29 -27.26
C THR A 74 -15.36 -0.21 -26.88
N ASP A 75 -15.45 0.96 -27.50
CA ASP A 75 -14.52 2.07 -27.24
C ASP A 75 -14.64 2.56 -25.79
N ARG A 76 -15.87 2.57 -25.26
CA ARG A 76 -16.16 2.87 -23.85
C ARG A 76 -15.53 1.84 -22.91
N ALA A 77 -15.72 0.56 -23.21
CA ALA A 77 -15.21 -0.54 -22.39
C ALA A 77 -13.68 -0.54 -22.36
N GLU A 78 -13.02 -0.32 -23.52
CA GLU A 78 -11.56 -0.21 -23.60
C GLU A 78 -11.05 0.99 -22.79
N ALA A 79 -11.67 2.16 -22.92
CA ALA A 79 -11.28 3.36 -22.18
C ALA A 79 -11.42 3.19 -20.66
N LEU A 80 -12.50 2.56 -20.20
CA LEU A 80 -12.68 2.22 -18.79
C LEU A 80 -11.61 1.22 -18.33
N GLY A 81 -11.30 0.22 -19.15
CA GLY A 81 -10.23 -0.75 -18.89
C GLY A 81 -8.87 -0.09 -18.67
N TYR A 82 -8.44 0.79 -19.59
CA TYR A 82 -7.19 1.54 -19.43
C TYR A 82 -7.18 2.45 -18.19
N PHE A 83 -8.31 3.09 -17.88
CA PHE A 83 -8.44 3.91 -16.68
C PHE A 83 -8.27 3.09 -15.40
N MET A 84 -8.93 1.94 -15.31
CA MET A 84 -8.82 1.03 -14.16
C MET A 84 -7.41 0.47 -14.02
N ALA A 85 -6.77 0.08 -15.12
CA ALA A 85 -5.39 -0.42 -15.11
C ALA A 85 -4.39 0.65 -14.62
N GLY A 86 -4.60 1.91 -14.98
CA GLY A 86 -3.82 3.03 -14.45
C GLY A 86 -4.04 3.24 -12.95
N ALA A 87 -5.28 3.11 -12.47
CA ALA A 87 -5.61 3.21 -11.05
C ALA A 87 -4.96 2.08 -10.23
N GLU A 88 -4.98 0.84 -10.72
CA GLU A 88 -4.30 -0.30 -10.12
C GLU A 88 -2.80 -0.06 -9.95
N LEU A 89 -2.13 0.37 -11.03
CA LEU A 89 -0.69 0.61 -11.01
C LEU A 89 -0.31 1.71 -10.02
N GLN A 90 -1.13 2.77 -9.89
CA GLN A 90 -0.88 3.85 -8.93
C GLN A 90 -1.13 3.41 -7.47
N CYS A 91 -2.06 2.49 -7.27
CA CYS A 91 -2.48 1.99 -5.97
C CYS A 91 -1.48 0.97 -5.40
N PHE A 92 -1.03 0.01 -6.23
CA PHE A 92 -0.20 -1.11 -5.77
C PHE A 92 1.22 -1.12 -6.33
N GLY A 93 1.54 -0.25 -7.29
CA GLY A 93 2.84 -0.28 -7.99
C GLY A 93 2.99 -1.41 -9.01
N GLU A 94 2.03 -2.33 -9.07
CA GLU A 94 1.96 -3.44 -10.02
C GLU A 94 0.50 -3.69 -10.45
N PHE A 95 0.32 -4.32 -11.61
CA PHE A 95 -1.00 -4.77 -12.02
C PHE A 95 -1.45 -5.91 -11.13
N ILE A 96 -2.65 -5.80 -10.59
CA ILE A 96 -3.27 -6.89 -9.85
C ILE A 96 -3.50 -8.05 -10.81
N LYS A 97 -2.98 -9.22 -10.43
CA LYS A 97 -3.42 -10.49 -11.03
C LYS A 97 -4.70 -10.94 -10.34
N TYR A 98 -5.81 -10.81 -11.05
CA TYR A 98 -7.13 -11.15 -10.52
C TYR A 98 -7.25 -12.63 -10.09
N ASP A 99 -6.53 -13.55 -10.73
CA ASP A 99 -6.45 -14.96 -10.34
C ASP A 99 -5.91 -15.19 -8.93
N GLU A 100 -5.13 -14.26 -8.37
CA GLU A 100 -4.57 -14.39 -7.01
C GLU A 100 -5.47 -13.77 -5.91
N LEU A 101 -6.43 -12.92 -6.29
CA LEU A 101 -7.36 -12.26 -5.36
C LEU A 101 -8.63 -13.05 -5.11
N PHE A 102 -9.14 -13.73 -6.14
CA PHE A 102 -10.22 -14.68 -6.01
C PHE A 102 -9.58 -16.05 -5.90
N GLY A 103 -9.08 -16.39 -4.70
CA GLY A 103 -8.57 -17.74 -4.44
C GLY A 103 -9.58 -18.77 -4.95
N ASP A 104 -9.10 -19.83 -5.61
CA ASP A 104 -9.92 -20.95 -6.07
C ASP A 104 -10.96 -21.29 -4.99
N GLU A 105 -12.24 -21.18 -5.38
CA GLU A 105 -13.41 -21.46 -4.55
C GLU A 105 -13.33 -22.83 -3.86
#